data_AF-A0A0N7A081-F1
#
_entry.id   AF-A0A0N7A081-F1
#
_cell.length_a   1.000
_cell.length_b   1.000
_cell.length_c   1.000
_cell.angle_alpha   90.00
_cell.angle_beta   90.00
_cell.angle_gamma   90.00
#
_symmetry.space_group_name_H-M   'P 1'
#
loop_
_entity.id
_entity.type
_entity.pdbx_description
1 polymer ?
#
loop_
_entity_poly.entity_id
_entity_poly.type
_entity_poly.pdbx_seq_one_letter_code
_entity_poly.pdbx_strand_id
1 'polypeptide(L)'
;MRRGTRGLATASAVLVLVTTGCAGIGPTACTAIGRTDTVAVEVPGSADPASGVAGVVVCQGPDCTPRVPPEPAVPTAPGEATPGAPAVGTLPDGTAPTAVLPMVERDGDVWSVPTSPDTAGRGHVAVLGADGRVLVERGVHFTWVRHGGSEQCGGPSTAEVVVRLP
;
A
#
# COMPACT_ATOMS: atom_id res chain seq x y z
N MET A 1 -61.72 61.22 21.90
CA MET A 1 -61.17 60.95 20.55
C MET A 1 -59.80 60.31 20.69
N ARG A 2 -59.68 59.03 20.29
CA ARG A 2 -58.47 58.19 20.41
C ARG A 2 -57.47 58.58 19.32
N ARG A 3 -56.21 58.90 19.66
CA ARG A 3 -55.10 59.02 18.71
C ARG A 3 -54.26 57.76 18.78
N GLY A 4 -54.35 56.95 17.73
CA GLY A 4 -53.63 55.68 17.59
C GLY A 4 -52.16 55.89 17.25
N THR A 5 -51.31 55.22 18.03
CA THR A 5 -49.88 55.04 17.82
C THR A 5 -49.64 54.22 16.55
N ARG A 6 -49.01 54.81 15.54
CA ARG A 6 -48.48 54.08 14.38
C ARG A 6 -47.06 53.62 14.71
N GLY A 7 -46.94 52.41 15.25
CA GLY A 7 -45.68 51.67 15.22
C GLY A 7 -45.52 51.04 13.84
N LEU A 8 -44.49 51.44 13.10
CA LEU A 8 -44.08 50.78 11.86
C LEU A 8 -42.84 49.96 12.17
N ALA A 9 -43.00 48.65 12.01
CA ALA A 9 -42.09 47.60 12.39
C ALA A 9 -40.76 47.69 11.65
N THR A 10 -39.68 47.56 12.41
CA THR A 10 -38.35 47.23 11.90
C THR A 10 -38.41 45.84 11.26
N ALA A 11 -38.34 45.79 9.94
CA ALA A 11 -38.16 44.53 9.20
C ALA A 11 -36.75 44.02 9.47
N SER A 12 -36.60 43.20 10.51
CA SER A 12 -35.39 42.41 10.73
C SER A 12 -35.27 41.38 9.61
N ALA A 13 -34.42 41.66 8.62
CA ALA A 13 -33.97 40.67 7.67
C ALA A 13 -33.11 39.63 8.42
N VAL A 14 -33.73 38.53 8.84
CA VAL A 14 -33.01 37.35 9.30
C VAL A 14 -32.34 36.73 8.08
N LEU A 15 -31.05 37.05 7.90
CA LEU A 15 -30.18 36.43 6.94
C LEU A 15 -29.91 35.00 7.41
N VAL A 16 -30.75 34.05 7.01
CA VAL A 16 -30.46 32.62 7.18
C VAL A 16 -29.32 32.29 6.22
N LEU A 17 -28.08 32.38 6.69
CA LEU A 17 -26.96 31.68 6.05
C LEU A 17 -27.25 30.19 6.19
N VAL A 18 -27.95 29.64 5.20
CA VAL A 18 -27.93 28.20 4.95
C VAL A 18 -26.50 27.92 4.50
N THR A 19 -25.65 27.55 5.46
CA THR A 19 -24.40 26.86 5.17
C THR A 19 -24.80 25.48 4.66
N THR A 20 -25.16 25.41 3.37
CA THR A 20 -25.25 24.15 2.61
C THR A 20 -23.87 23.53 2.63
N GLY A 21 -23.57 22.80 3.70
CA GLY A 21 -22.54 21.78 3.70
C GLY A 21 -22.88 20.83 2.57
N CYS A 22 -21.94 20.67 1.63
CA CYS A 22 -22.01 19.70 0.55
C CYS A 22 -21.96 18.28 1.11
N ALA A 23 -23.05 17.85 1.74
CA ALA A 23 -23.25 16.49 2.19
C ALA A 23 -24.52 15.95 1.51
N GLY A 24 -24.30 15.26 0.39
CA GLY A 24 -25.15 14.13 0.00
C GLY A 24 -26.39 14.43 -0.85
N ILE A 25 -26.20 14.75 -2.13
CA ILE A 25 -27.16 14.39 -3.20
C ILE A 25 -26.35 13.96 -4.44
N GLY A 26 -25.89 12.72 -4.45
CA GLY A 26 -25.16 12.10 -5.56
C GLY A 26 -24.74 10.67 -5.19
N PRO A 27 -24.46 9.79 -6.16
CA PRO A 27 -23.95 8.45 -5.85
C PRO A 27 -22.73 8.59 -4.95
N THR A 28 -22.69 7.80 -3.87
CA THR A 28 -21.65 7.85 -2.84
C THR A 28 -20.27 7.58 -3.47
N ALA A 29 -19.63 8.64 -3.95
CA ALA A 29 -18.30 8.58 -4.51
C ALA A 29 -17.32 8.61 -3.34
N CYS A 30 -16.91 7.44 -2.89
CA CYS A 30 -15.81 7.32 -1.94
C CYS A 30 -14.59 7.97 -2.60
N THR A 31 -14.08 9.05 -2.01
CA THR A 31 -12.89 9.70 -2.53
C THR A 31 -11.75 8.69 -2.42
N ALA A 32 -11.35 8.12 -3.55
CA ALA A 32 -10.31 7.11 -3.67
C ALA A 32 -8.90 7.69 -3.42
N ILE A 33 -8.76 8.62 -2.49
CA ILE A 33 -7.47 9.14 -2.06
C ILE A 33 -6.79 8.01 -1.29
N GLY A 34 -5.95 7.27 -2.01
CA GLY A 34 -4.81 6.50 -1.51
C GLY A 34 -5.09 5.64 -0.28
N ARG A 35 -6.15 4.83 -0.32
CA ARG A 35 -6.32 3.81 0.72
C ARG A 35 -5.20 2.79 0.57
N THR A 36 -4.36 2.73 1.59
CA THR A 36 -3.31 1.73 1.73
C THR A 36 -3.63 0.90 2.97
N ASP A 37 -3.60 -0.42 2.81
CA ASP A 37 -3.66 -1.35 3.95
C ASP A 37 -2.22 -1.75 4.30
N THR A 38 -1.94 -2.04 5.56
CA THR A 38 -0.57 -2.30 6.04
C THR A 38 -0.47 -3.69 6.66
N VAL A 39 0.60 -4.42 6.35
CA VAL A 39 0.95 -5.63 7.10
C VAL A 39 2.12 -5.30 8.02
N ALA A 40 1.89 -5.41 9.33
CA ALA A 40 2.92 -5.33 10.35
C ALA A 40 3.53 -6.73 10.53
N VAL A 41 4.76 -6.91 10.07
CA VAL A 41 5.50 -8.17 10.18
C VAL A 41 6.52 -8.06 11.30
N GLU A 42 6.30 -8.80 12.38
CA GLU A 42 7.30 -8.96 13.43
C GLU A 42 8.27 -10.10 13.04
N VAL A 43 9.56 -9.77 12.98
CA VAL A 43 10.66 -10.73 12.82
C VAL A 43 11.52 -10.65 14.07
N PRO A 44 11.27 -11.50 15.09
CA PRO A 44 11.95 -11.42 16.37
C PRO A 44 13.47 -11.53 16.22
N GLY A 45 14.20 -10.59 16.85
CA GLY A 45 15.66 -10.53 16.80
C GLY A 45 16.22 -9.96 15.50
N SER A 46 15.40 -9.53 14.55
CA SER A 46 15.90 -8.90 13.33
C SER A 46 16.64 -7.59 13.60
N ALA A 47 16.31 -6.87 14.68
CA ALA A 47 16.95 -5.64 15.12
C ALA A 47 18.45 -5.83 15.43
N ASP A 48 18.88 -7.05 15.74
CA ASP A 48 20.30 -7.37 15.86
C ASP A 48 20.95 -7.34 14.47
N PRO A 49 21.99 -6.50 14.23
CA PRO A 49 22.72 -6.50 12.96
C PRO A 49 23.34 -7.86 12.61
N ALA A 50 23.59 -8.74 13.58
CA ALA A 50 24.08 -10.10 13.36
C ALA A 50 22.99 -11.06 12.80
N SER A 51 21.71 -10.68 12.84
CA SER A 51 20.61 -11.50 12.32
C SER A 51 20.66 -11.70 10.79
N GLY A 52 21.38 -10.82 10.09
CA GLY A 52 21.47 -10.84 8.62
C GLY A 52 20.21 -10.38 7.89
N VAL A 53 19.13 -10.00 8.60
CA VAL A 53 17.87 -9.54 8.01
C VAL A 53 18.01 -8.12 7.46
N ALA A 54 17.71 -7.94 6.18
CA ALA A 54 17.77 -6.65 5.50
C ALA A 54 16.45 -6.21 4.86
N GLY A 55 15.45 -7.09 4.78
CA GLY A 55 14.15 -6.71 4.24
C GLY A 55 13.04 -7.71 4.49
N VAL A 56 11.81 -7.27 4.25
CA VAL A 56 10.60 -8.08 4.29
C VAL A 56 9.78 -7.79 3.05
N VAL A 57 9.28 -8.84 2.41
CA VAL A 57 8.37 -8.76 1.26
C VAL A 57 7.08 -9.47 1.61
N VAL A 58 5.96 -8.80 1.38
CA VAL A 58 4.62 -9.34 1.57
C VAL A 58 3.96 -9.48 0.22
N CYS A 59 3.28 -10.61 0.04
CA CYS A 59 2.48 -10.90 -1.13
C CYS A 59 1.10 -11.37 -0.66
N GLN A 60 0.04 -10.87 -1.32
CA GLN A 60 -1.35 -11.17 -1.01
C GLN A 60 -1.97 -12.07 -2.09
N GLY A 61 -2.80 -13.02 -1.64
CA GLY A 61 -3.45 -14.01 -2.49
C GLY A 61 -2.94 -15.44 -2.25
N PRO A 62 -3.79 -16.46 -2.43
CA PRO A 62 -3.46 -17.85 -2.09
C PRO A 62 -2.32 -18.43 -2.95
N ASP A 63 -2.22 -18.02 -4.22
CA ASP A 63 -1.25 -18.54 -5.19
C ASP A 63 -0.15 -17.52 -5.51
N CYS A 64 0.04 -16.57 -4.60
CA CYS A 64 0.98 -15.49 -4.79
C CYS A 64 2.35 -15.88 -4.25
N THR A 65 3.42 -15.49 -4.95
CA THR A 65 4.81 -15.73 -4.54
C THR A 65 5.49 -14.39 -4.27
N PRO A 66 6.14 -14.19 -3.12
CA PRO A 66 6.89 -12.97 -2.85
C PRO A 66 7.95 -12.75 -3.93
N ARG A 67 7.84 -11.64 -4.67
CA ARG A 67 8.78 -11.33 -5.73
C ARG A 67 10.09 -10.84 -5.13
N VAL A 68 11.07 -11.72 -5.04
CA VAL A 68 12.46 -11.34 -4.76
C VAL A 68 13.03 -10.67 -6.02
N PRO A 69 13.78 -9.56 -5.92
CA PRO A 69 14.50 -9.03 -7.07
C PRO A 69 15.35 -10.15 -7.70
N PRO A 70 15.25 -10.39 -9.01
CA PRO A 70 16.13 -11.36 -9.65
C PRO A 70 17.57 -10.93 -9.39
N GLU A 71 18.42 -11.90 -9.07
CA GLU A 71 19.87 -11.70 -8.99
C GLU A 71 20.32 -10.91 -10.24
N PRO A 72 21.15 -9.86 -10.11
CA PRO A 72 21.59 -9.10 -11.26
C PRO A 72 22.14 -10.08 -12.29
N ALA A 73 21.52 -10.13 -13.47
CA ALA A 73 22.03 -10.94 -14.56
C ALA A 73 23.47 -10.47 -14.81
N VAL A 74 24.45 -11.28 -14.42
CA VAL A 74 25.84 -11.04 -14.78
C VAL A 74 25.84 -10.92 -16.30
N PRO A 75 26.27 -9.79 -16.89
CA PRO A 75 26.33 -9.67 -18.34
C PRO A 75 27.22 -10.80 -18.83
N THR A 76 26.63 -11.81 -19.48
CA THR A 76 27.44 -12.75 -20.24
C THR A 76 28.10 -11.90 -21.31
N ALA A 77 29.44 -11.87 -21.30
CA ALA A 77 30.22 -11.09 -22.25
C ALA A 77 29.65 -11.28 -23.67
N PRO A 78 29.55 -10.24 -24.51
CA PRO A 78 29.08 -10.38 -25.87
C PRO A 78 29.97 -11.40 -26.59
N GLY A 79 29.42 -12.58 -26.89
CA GLY A 79 30.05 -13.51 -27.81
C GLY A 79 30.18 -12.81 -29.17
N GLU A 80 31.38 -12.89 -29.75
CA GLU A 80 31.74 -12.33 -31.05
C GLU A 80 30.62 -12.48 -32.08
N ALA A 81 30.06 -11.35 -32.50
CA ALA A 81 29.15 -11.29 -33.63
C ALA A 81 29.93 -11.63 -34.91
N THR A 82 29.62 -12.78 -35.51
CA THR A 82 29.99 -13.09 -36.89
C THR A 82 29.26 -12.11 -37.82
N PRO A 83 29.96 -11.31 -38.66
CA PRO A 83 29.30 -10.38 -39.56
C PRO A 83 28.67 -11.14 -40.75
N GLY A 84 27.34 -11.16 -40.85
CA GLY A 84 26.66 -11.60 -42.07
C GLY A 84 25.31 -12.29 -41.90
N ALA A 85 24.33 -11.64 -41.28
CA ALA A 85 22.91 -11.99 -41.45
C ALA A 85 22.03 -10.74 -41.24
N PRO A 86 20.98 -10.50 -42.03
CA PRO A 86 20.07 -9.39 -41.81
C PRO A 86 19.19 -9.70 -40.59
N ALA A 87 19.37 -8.96 -39.50
CA ALA A 87 18.49 -9.04 -38.34
C ALA A 87 17.20 -8.26 -38.63
N VAL A 88 16.13 -8.98 -38.98
CA VAL A 88 14.77 -8.57 -38.58
C VAL A 88 14.68 -8.92 -37.10
N GLY A 89 14.81 -7.92 -36.23
CA GLY A 89 14.86 -8.12 -34.78
C GLY A 89 14.26 -6.93 -34.07
N THR A 90 13.11 -7.17 -33.46
CA THR A 90 12.35 -6.31 -32.54
C THR A 90 13.27 -5.59 -31.56
N LEU A 91 13.06 -4.27 -31.37
CA LEU A 91 13.67 -3.51 -30.29
C LEU A 91 13.39 -4.21 -28.95
N PRO A 92 14.37 -4.44 -28.07
CA PRO A 92 14.05 -4.74 -26.69
C PRO A 92 13.49 -3.46 -26.07
N ASP A 93 12.21 -3.47 -25.72
CA ASP A 93 11.64 -2.51 -24.79
C ASP A 93 12.38 -2.67 -23.46
N GLY A 94 13.46 -1.91 -23.31
CA GLY A 94 14.33 -1.86 -22.14
C GLY A 94 13.70 -1.13 -20.97
N THR A 95 12.40 -1.30 -20.75
CA THR A 95 11.77 -0.92 -19.49
C THR A 95 11.69 -2.17 -18.65
N ALA A 96 12.80 -2.55 -18.02
CA ALA A 96 12.71 -3.38 -16.83
C ALA A 96 11.76 -2.63 -15.88
N PRO A 97 10.64 -3.23 -15.43
CA PRO A 97 9.79 -2.56 -14.47
C PRO A 97 10.64 -2.36 -13.22
N THR A 98 10.99 -1.10 -12.92
CA THR A 98 11.51 -0.73 -11.62
C THR A 98 10.51 -1.28 -10.61
N ALA A 99 10.86 -2.35 -9.92
CA ALA A 99 10.09 -2.82 -8.79
C ALA A 99 10.18 -1.71 -7.75
N VAL A 100 9.20 -0.80 -7.76
CA VAL A 100 8.99 0.16 -6.68
C VAL A 100 8.59 -0.70 -5.51
N LEU A 101 9.58 -1.11 -4.70
CA LEU A 101 9.28 -1.76 -3.44
C LEU A 101 8.45 -0.75 -2.64
N PRO A 102 7.32 -1.18 -2.05
CA PRO A 102 6.62 -0.33 -1.11
C PRO A 102 7.64 0.17 -0.08
N MET A 103 7.58 1.45 0.28
CA MET A 103 8.46 1.99 1.32
C MET A 103 8.14 1.25 2.62
N VAL A 104 8.95 0.25 2.95
CA VAL A 104 8.79 -0.53 4.18
C VAL A 104 9.42 0.28 5.31
N GLU A 105 8.60 0.64 6.28
CA GLU A 105 9.07 1.27 7.51
C GLU A 105 9.46 0.19 8.51
N ARG A 106 10.53 0.44 9.27
CA ARG A 106 11.05 -0.51 10.25
C ARG A 106 11.15 0.15 11.62
N ASP A 107 10.55 -0.48 12.62
CA ASP A 107 10.68 -0.12 14.03
C ASP A 107 11.11 -1.36 14.83
N GLY A 108 12.40 -1.40 15.20
CA GLY A 108 13.01 -2.56 15.85
C GLY A 108 12.85 -3.84 15.03
N ASP A 109 12.07 -4.78 15.58
CA ASP A 109 11.76 -6.09 14.99
C ASP A 109 10.52 -6.06 14.08
N VAL A 110 9.80 -4.94 14.02
CA VAL A 110 8.54 -4.81 13.27
C VAL A 110 8.77 -4.08 11.94
N TRP A 111 8.28 -4.67 10.86
CA TRP A 111 8.33 -4.14 9.51
C TRP A 111 6.91 -3.82 9.04
N SER A 112 6.63 -2.54 8.80
CA SER A 112 5.36 -2.04 8.28
C SER A 112 5.41 -2.02 6.76
N VAL A 113 4.75 -3.00 6.15
CA VAL A 113 4.73 -3.19 4.70
C VAL A 113 3.41 -2.67 4.14
N PRO A 114 3.38 -1.52 3.43
CA PRO A 114 2.18 -1.08 2.77
C PRO A 114 1.83 -2.01 1.61
N THR A 115 0.55 -2.33 1.49
CA THR A 115 -0.01 -3.26 0.50
C THR A 115 -1.11 -2.59 -0.30
N SER A 116 -1.40 -3.15 -1.48
CA SER A 116 -2.60 -2.76 -2.22
C SER A 116 -3.83 -3.00 -1.35
N PRO A 117 -4.90 -2.20 -1.51
CA PRO A 117 -6.17 -2.40 -0.83
C PRO A 117 -6.87 -3.66 -1.37
N ASP A 118 -6.35 -4.82 -1.01
CA ASP A 118 -6.89 -6.15 -1.23
C ASP A 118 -6.73 -6.89 0.11
N THR A 119 -7.85 -7.06 0.83
CA THR A 119 -7.83 -7.75 2.12
C THR A 119 -7.92 -9.26 1.92
N ALA A 120 -7.11 -9.82 1.00
CA ALA A 120 -6.96 -11.26 0.93
C ALA A 120 -6.64 -11.80 2.32
N GLY A 121 -7.38 -12.84 2.74
CA GLY A 121 -7.17 -13.46 4.04
C GLY A 121 -5.94 -14.36 4.10
N ARG A 122 -5.25 -14.57 2.96
CA ARG A 122 -4.07 -15.43 2.82
C ARG A 122 -3.03 -14.80 1.92
N GLY A 123 -1.77 -15.15 2.15
CA GLY A 123 -0.65 -14.77 1.30
C GLY A 123 0.66 -15.35 1.80
N HIS A 124 1.76 -14.75 1.37
CA HIS A 124 3.11 -15.18 1.75
C HIS A 124 3.94 -13.99 2.23
N VAL A 125 4.81 -14.27 3.19
CA VAL A 125 5.82 -13.33 3.71
C VAL A 125 7.20 -13.95 3.51
N ALA A 126 8.09 -13.21 2.86
CA ALA A 126 9.50 -13.57 2.72
C ALA A 126 10.37 -12.57 3.50
N VAL A 127 11.30 -13.09 4.30
CA VAL A 127 12.34 -12.31 4.97
C VAL A 127 13.61 -12.43 4.16
N LEU A 128 14.22 -11.29 3.85
CA LEU A 128 15.37 -11.17 2.97
C LEU A 128 16.65 -10.89 3.76
N GLY A 129 17.74 -11.48 3.31
CA GLY A 129 19.09 -11.18 3.74
C GLY A 129 19.66 -9.93 3.06
N ALA A 130 20.79 -9.44 3.54
CA ALA A 130 21.50 -8.30 2.94
C ALA A 130 21.95 -8.54 1.48
N ASP A 131 22.11 -9.81 1.10
CA ASP A 131 22.41 -10.24 -0.28
C ASP A 131 21.15 -10.36 -1.15
N GLY A 132 19.98 -10.01 -0.62
CA GLY A 132 18.69 -10.14 -1.31
C GLY A 132 18.13 -11.57 -1.34
N ARG A 133 18.81 -12.55 -0.75
CA ARG A 133 18.32 -13.93 -0.69
C ARG A 133 17.21 -14.08 0.33
N VAL A 134 16.32 -15.03 0.11
CA VAL A 134 15.27 -15.39 1.08
C VAL A 134 15.90 -16.20 2.22
N LEU A 135 15.85 -15.65 3.43
CA LEU A 135 16.23 -16.37 4.65
C LEU A 135 15.11 -17.31 5.09
N VAL A 136 13.86 -16.85 4.97
CA VAL A 136 12.67 -17.63 5.29
C VAL A 136 11.48 -17.13 4.49
N GLU A 137 10.66 -18.06 4.01
CA GLU A 137 9.34 -17.80 3.43
C GLU A 137 8.26 -18.56 4.20
N ARG A 138 7.13 -17.92 4.43
CA ARG A 138 5.97 -18.50 5.13
C ARG A 138 4.67 -18.13 4.44
N GLY A 139 3.82 -19.13 4.23
CA GLY A 139 2.40 -18.91 3.98
C GLY A 139 1.72 -18.45 5.27
N VAL A 140 0.93 -17.39 5.20
CA VAL A 140 0.31 -16.75 6.36
C VAL A 140 -1.16 -16.46 6.10
N HIS A 141 -1.92 -16.35 7.19
CA HIS A 141 -3.28 -15.85 7.19
C HIS A 141 -3.30 -14.44 7.75
N PHE A 142 -3.84 -13.49 7.00
CA PHE A 142 -3.97 -12.11 7.43
C PHE A 142 -5.29 -11.92 8.17
N THR A 143 -5.21 -11.49 9.43
CA THR A 143 -6.37 -11.06 10.21
C THR A 143 -6.41 -9.54 10.20
N TRP A 144 -7.26 -8.97 9.34
CA TRP A 144 -7.34 -7.54 9.11
C TRP A 144 -8.19 -6.83 10.18
N VAL A 145 -7.63 -5.79 10.79
CA VAL A 145 -8.31 -4.87 11.70
C VAL A 145 -8.47 -3.53 11.01
N ARG A 146 -9.70 -3.03 10.90
CA ARG A 146 -9.99 -1.72 10.31
C ARG A 146 -9.86 -0.61 11.37
N HIS A 147 -9.14 0.45 11.05
CA HIS A 147 -8.88 1.56 11.99
C HIS A 147 -9.66 2.84 11.69
N GLY A 148 -10.41 2.89 10.59
CA GLY A 148 -11.23 4.05 10.25
C GLY A 148 -12.07 3.86 8.99
N GLY A 149 -12.64 4.95 8.50
CA GLY A 149 -13.53 4.95 7.33
C GLY A 149 -14.95 4.51 7.64
N SER A 150 -15.75 4.27 6.60
CA SER A 150 -17.15 3.84 6.72
C SER A 150 -17.33 2.41 6.21
N GLU A 151 -18.44 1.76 6.55
CA GLU A 151 -18.78 0.46 5.96
C GLU A 151 -18.86 0.55 4.44
N GLN A 152 -19.43 1.65 3.93
CA GLN A 152 -19.68 1.86 2.52
C GLN A 152 -18.41 2.18 1.70
N CYS A 153 -17.42 2.84 2.31
CA CYS A 153 -16.21 3.27 1.61
C CYS A 153 -14.94 2.50 1.98
N GLY A 154 -15.02 1.59 2.95
CA GLY A 154 -13.81 1.00 3.49
C GLY A 154 -13.03 2.00 4.33
N GLY A 155 -11.84 1.57 4.76
CA GLY A 155 -10.86 2.42 5.40
C GLY A 155 -9.58 1.65 5.69
N PRO A 156 -8.52 2.33 6.13
CA PRO A 156 -7.22 1.72 6.34
C PRO A 156 -7.35 0.55 7.31
N SER A 157 -6.73 -0.56 6.93
CA SER A 157 -6.72 -1.79 7.71
C SER A 157 -5.29 -2.27 7.94
N THR A 158 -5.04 -2.87 9.09
CA THR A 158 -3.75 -3.46 9.45
C THR A 158 -3.92 -4.95 9.70
N ALA A 159 -2.97 -5.76 9.24
CA ALA A 159 -2.83 -7.15 9.65
C ALA A 159 -1.48 -7.36 10.34
N GLU A 160 -1.46 -8.14 11.42
CA GLU A 160 -0.25 -8.47 12.16
C GLU A 160 0.16 -9.92 11.89
N VAL A 161 1.46 -10.14 11.68
CA VAL A 161 2.04 -11.45 11.39
C VAL A 161 3.40 -11.57 12.08
N VAL A 162 3.66 -12.72 12.70
CA VAL A 162 4.97 -13.03 13.28
C VAL A 162 5.67 -14.08 12.41
N VAL A 163 6.90 -13.79 11.97
CA VAL A 163 7.75 -14.70 11.21
C VAL A 163 9.03 -14.97 11.99
N ARG A 164 9.25 -16.23 12.37
CA ARG A 164 10.48 -16.64 13.03
C ARG A 164 11.50 -17.16 12.04
N LEU A 165 12.73 -16.67 12.18
CA LEU A 165 13.90 -17.25 11.54
C LEU A 165 14.15 -18.68 12.07
N PRO A 166 14.71 -19.58 11.25
CA PRO A 166 15.02 -20.95 11.65
C PRO A 166 16.13 -21.06 12.69
#